data_AF-A0A1X0T5K1-F1
#
_entry.id   AF-A0A1X0T5K1-F1
#
_cell.length_a   1.000
_cell.length_b   1.000
_cell.length_c   1.000
_cell.angle_alpha   90.00
_cell.angle_beta   90.00
_cell.angle_gamma   90.00
#
_symmetry.space_group_name_H-M   'P 1'
#
loop_
_entity.id
_entity.type
_entity.pdbx_description
1 polymer ?
#
loop_
_entity_poly.entity_id
_entity_poly.type
_entity_poly.pdbx_seq_one_letter_code
_entity_poly.pdbx_strand_id
1 'polypeptide(L)'
;MTMSSLPAHGRISCARCFAGQAEWGRTSIEENGWILENNPMAWGSSDPKILVLGFSKGVRQTGPNLSMPFEEIAFAGMRGRLAECLGSLGLLPADRSFDHLFRASEPDFAFGSLIRCSVSHLPAGSDKPSKSGEIIKALANRRDGTDWAGNCVDAFLRDLPPRLRLVVLMSNEDDYVEACFDRVGRVRPRLRRINEVAYADDRITFVHIAHCSGTSISHQQKWIARAAGRQGDKARLADAAVRLAGFRPAPTEAAHETTCKPTTRPKVTPRPASADTSPSPAPATTPASPSGQPLPAGRIRVPRAKDGSVFHTGLRRAGAFQIGPKGEEVRVDSFDRALDLLARMRKPYWRRPNAEGNWGIVAGNDWVTVEAKPASTL
;
A
#
# COMPACT_ATOMS: atom_id res chain seq x y z
N MET A 1 -18.85 32.63 8.72
CA MET A 1 -17.62 31.83 8.84
C MET A 1 -17.64 30.81 7.72
N THR A 2 -16.62 30.74 6.88
CA THR A 2 -16.45 29.65 5.91
C THR A 2 -16.20 28.36 6.69
N MET A 3 -17.02 27.32 6.49
CA MET A 3 -16.75 26.01 7.08
C MET A 3 -15.54 25.39 6.39
N SER A 4 -14.44 25.23 7.14
CA SER A 4 -13.23 24.56 6.64
C SER A 4 -13.52 23.10 6.34
N SER A 5 -13.50 22.71 5.07
CA SER A 5 -13.65 21.33 4.62
C SER A 5 -12.34 20.76 4.11
N LEU A 6 -12.15 19.45 4.23
CA LEU A 6 -11.14 18.74 3.44
C LEU A 6 -11.56 18.74 1.97
N PRO A 7 -10.62 18.53 1.02
CA PRO A 7 -10.97 18.36 -0.38
C PRO A 7 -12.01 17.26 -0.57
N ALA A 8 -13.01 17.52 -1.41
CA ALA A 8 -14.01 16.51 -1.77
C ALA A 8 -13.37 15.28 -2.39
N HIS A 9 -14.06 14.14 -2.30
CA HIS A 9 -13.69 12.93 -3.03
C HIS A 9 -13.46 13.23 -4.51
N GLY A 10 -12.27 12.89 -5.04
CA GLY A 10 -11.90 13.13 -6.42
C GLY A 10 -10.47 13.66 -6.61
N ARG A 11 -10.22 14.14 -7.83
CA ARG A 11 -8.99 14.84 -8.21
C ARG A 11 -9.00 16.24 -7.59
N ILE A 12 -7.88 16.66 -7.01
CA ILE A 12 -7.75 18.00 -6.42
C ILE A 12 -7.17 18.93 -7.49
N SER A 13 -7.76 20.10 -7.70
CA SER A 13 -7.11 21.16 -8.47
C SER A 13 -6.13 21.89 -7.56
N CYS A 14 -4.81 21.64 -7.72
CA CYS A 14 -3.78 22.29 -6.94
C CYS A 14 -2.47 22.41 -7.74
N ALA A 15 -2.01 23.65 -7.92
CA ALA A 15 -0.75 23.97 -8.61
C ALA A 15 0.27 24.67 -7.68
N ARG A 16 0.12 24.54 -6.35
CA ARG A 16 0.89 25.30 -5.35
C ARG A 16 2.40 25.14 -5.46
N CYS A 17 2.89 23.94 -5.75
CA CYS A 17 4.32 23.67 -5.96
C CYS A 17 4.79 23.94 -7.39
N PHE A 18 3.91 24.36 -8.31
CA PHE A 18 4.13 24.40 -9.75
C PHE A 18 3.93 25.82 -10.31
N ALA A 19 4.39 26.85 -9.58
CA ALA A 19 4.26 28.26 -9.95
C ALA A 19 2.82 28.72 -10.34
N GLY A 20 1.79 28.04 -9.81
CA GLY A 20 0.38 28.33 -10.13
C GLY A 20 -0.16 27.66 -11.40
N GLN A 21 0.65 26.92 -12.16
CA GLN A 21 0.23 26.22 -13.38
C GLN A 21 0.55 24.71 -13.31
N ALA A 22 -0.48 23.86 -13.32
CA ALA A 22 -0.29 22.41 -13.42
C ALA A 22 -1.49 21.71 -14.08
N GLU A 23 -1.19 20.79 -15.00
CA GLU A 23 -2.14 19.82 -15.51
C GLU A 23 -2.04 18.52 -14.71
N TRP A 24 -3.18 18.08 -14.16
CA TRP A 24 -3.27 16.85 -13.37
C TRP A 24 -2.87 15.62 -14.19
N GLY A 25 -1.99 14.80 -13.64
CA GLY A 25 -1.45 13.60 -14.25
C GLY A 25 -0.39 13.83 -15.31
N ARG A 26 -0.05 15.08 -15.66
CA ARG A 26 0.91 15.40 -16.74
C ARG A 26 2.06 16.32 -16.32
N THR A 27 1.81 17.34 -15.51
CA THR A 27 2.89 18.24 -15.06
C THR A 27 3.76 17.56 -14.02
N SER A 28 5.08 17.62 -14.22
CA SER A 28 6.09 17.21 -13.24
C SER A 28 7.19 18.25 -13.08
N ILE A 29 7.83 18.24 -11.91
CA ILE A 29 9.10 18.95 -11.66
C ILE A 29 10.16 17.89 -11.40
N GLU A 30 11.31 18.02 -12.06
CA GLU A 30 12.51 17.23 -11.79
C GLU A 30 13.66 18.17 -11.42
N GLU A 31 14.23 17.99 -10.22
CA GLU A 31 15.27 18.86 -9.68
C GLU A 31 16.11 18.08 -8.66
N ASN A 32 17.44 18.13 -8.78
CA ASN A 32 18.38 17.47 -7.85
C ASN A 32 18.07 15.97 -7.60
N GLY A 33 17.62 15.25 -8.64
CA GLY A 33 17.21 13.84 -8.56
C GLY A 33 15.83 13.61 -7.92
N TRP A 34 15.14 14.65 -7.46
CA TRP A 34 13.77 14.58 -6.96
C TRP A 34 12.76 14.82 -8.06
N ILE A 35 11.71 13.99 -8.10
CA ILE A 35 10.61 14.11 -9.07
C ILE A 35 9.29 14.32 -8.32
N LEU A 36 8.59 15.40 -8.62
CA LEU A 36 7.23 15.69 -8.13
C LEU A 36 6.24 15.63 -9.30
N GLU A 37 5.33 14.65 -9.31
CA GLU A 37 4.27 14.56 -10.34
C GLU A 37 2.97 15.16 -9.78
N ASN A 38 2.34 16.09 -10.50
CA ASN A 38 1.07 16.67 -10.13
C ASN A 38 -0.06 15.66 -10.32
N ASN A 39 -0.45 14.95 -9.26
CA ASN A 39 -1.67 14.12 -9.26
C ASN A 39 -2.36 14.07 -7.89
N PRO A 40 -2.64 15.23 -7.25
CA PRO A 40 -3.30 15.26 -5.95
C PRO A 40 -4.73 14.71 -6.02
N MET A 41 -5.10 13.94 -4.98
CA MET A 41 -6.36 13.20 -4.88
C MET A 41 -6.81 13.12 -3.40
N ALA A 42 -8.12 13.02 -3.18
CA ALA A 42 -8.74 12.69 -1.91
C ALA A 42 -9.85 11.65 -2.12
N TRP A 43 -10.10 10.84 -1.10
CA TRP A 43 -11.14 9.81 -1.08
C TRP A 43 -11.89 9.86 0.26
N GLY A 44 -13.13 9.37 0.30
CA GLY A 44 -14.03 9.53 1.45
C GLY A 44 -14.58 10.95 1.66
N SER A 45 -14.97 11.24 2.90
CA SER A 45 -15.65 12.47 3.35
C SER A 45 -14.80 13.73 3.28
N SER A 46 -15.43 14.88 3.00
CA SER A 46 -14.84 16.22 3.19
C SER A 46 -14.99 16.75 4.64
N ASP A 47 -15.82 16.11 5.46
CA ASP A 47 -16.01 16.37 6.89
C ASP A 47 -15.98 15.03 7.67
N PRO A 48 -14.83 14.36 7.77
CA PRO A 48 -14.70 13.06 8.46
C PRO A 48 -14.57 13.20 9.98
N LYS A 49 -14.70 12.07 10.69
CA LYS A 49 -14.20 11.88 12.06
C LYS A 49 -12.72 11.48 12.07
N ILE A 50 -12.29 10.69 11.07
CA ILE A 50 -10.94 10.10 10.94
C ILE A 50 -10.35 10.43 9.56
N LEU A 51 -9.13 10.96 9.52
CA LEU A 51 -8.36 11.18 8.29
C LEU A 51 -7.14 10.25 8.25
N VAL A 52 -6.99 9.43 7.22
CA VAL A 52 -5.85 8.51 7.05
C VAL A 52 -4.92 8.99 5.94
N LEU A 53 -3.63 9.15 6.26
CA LEU A 53 -2.61 9.71 5.37
C LEU A 53 -1.45 8.73 5.16
N GLY A 54 -1.23 8.32 3.91
CA GLY A 54 0.07 7.84 3.45
C GLY A 54 1.09 8.98 3.40
N PHE A 55 2.37 8.68 3.13
CA PHE A 55 3.38 9.72 2.91
C PHE A 55 3.13 10.45 1.57
N SER A 56 3.21 9.70 0.47
CA SER A 56 2.94 10.11 -0.91
C SER A 56 2.37 8.91 -1.68
N LYS A 57 2.16 9.06 -2.99
CA LYS A 57 1.69 7.98 -3.87
C LYS A 57 2.81 7.01 -4.26
N GLY A 58 2.63 5.73 -3.98
CA GLY A 58 3.51 4.65 -4.43
C GLY A 58 3.30 4.30 -5.91
N VAL A 59 4.21 3.51 -6.50
CA VAL A 59 4.24 3.17 -7.95
C VAL A 59 2.89 2.76 -8.54
N ARG A 60 2.12 1.92 -7.82
CA ARG A 60 0.78 1.43 -8.23
C ARG A 60 -0.32 2.52 -8.27
N GLN A 61 -0.01 3.75 -7.88
CA GLN A 61 -0.94 4.88 -7.75
C GLN A 61 -0.57 6.02 -8.72
N THR A 62 0.30 5.76 -9.70
CA THR A 62 0.95 6.77 -10.55
C THR A 62 1.09 6.30 -12.01
N GLY A 63 1.37 7.23 -12.92
CA GLY A 63 1.56 6.95 -14.35
C GLY A 63 0.33 6.28 -14.99
N PRO A 64 0.49 5.18 -15.75
CA PRO A 64 -0.63 4.47 -16.38
C PRO A 64 -1.75 4.05 -15.43
N ASN A 65 -1.45 3.82 -14.14
CA ASN A 65 -2.46 3.42 -13.15
C ASN A 65 -3.47 4.55 -12.82
N LEU A 66 -3.24 5.79 -13.27
CA LEU A 66 -4.19 6.90 -13.12
C LEU A 66 -5.45 6.75 -13.99
N SER A 67 -5.51 5.74 -14.88
CA SER A 67 -6.70 5.35 -15.66
C SER A 67 -7.55 4.26 -14.99
N MET A 68 -7.11 3.69 -13.87
CA MET A 68 -7.90 2.76 -13.07
C MET A 68 -9.16 3.44 -12.49
N PRO A 69 -10.19 2.67 -12.07
CA PRO A 69 -11.30 3.20 -11.27
C PRO A 69 -10.76 4.02 -10.09
N PHE A 70 -11.31 5.22 -9.90
CA PHE A 70 -10.70 6.25 -9.05
C PHE A 70 -10.51 5.76 -7.61
N GLU A 71 -11.49 5.05 -7.07
CA GLU A 71 -11.43 4.41 -5.77
C GLU A 71 -10.25 3.45 -5.68
N GLU A 72 -10.04 2.56 -6.65
CA GLU A 72 -9.00 1.51 -6.64
C GLU A 72 -7.57 2.05 -6.55
N ILE A 73 -7.33 3.28 -6.99
CA ILE A 73 -6.03 3.95 -6.89
C ILE A 73 -5.61 4.11 -5.42
N ALA A 74 -6.55 4.39 -4.50
CA ALA A 74 -6.24 4.67 -3.10
C ALA A 74 -5.49 3.50 -2.44
N PHE A 75 -4.24 3.71 -2.02
CA PHE A 75 -3.43 2.70 -1.34
C PHE A 75 -3.32 1.35 -2.10
N ALA A 76 -3.36 1.41 -3.44
CA ALA A 76 -3.28 0.23 -4.31
C ALA A 76 -2.10 -0.68 -3.92
N GLY A 77 -2.38 -1.97 -3.66
CA GLY A 77 -1.38 -2.96 -3.24
C GLY A 77 -0.96 -2.94 -1.76
N MET A 78 -1.57 -2.11 -0.92
CA MET A 78 -1.33 -2.13 0.54
C MET A 78 -2.60 -2.09 1.41
N ARG A 79 -3.80 -2.15 0.81
CA ARG A 79 -5.08 -2.09 1.54
C ARG A 79 -5.26 -3.10 2.64
N GLY A 80 -5.03 -4.40 2.38
CA GLY A 80 -5.19 -5.44 3.41
C GLY A 80 -4.31 -5.17 4.64
N ARG A 81 -3.05 -4.79 4.42
CA ARG A 81 -2.12 -4.39 5.48
C ARG A 81 -2.58 -3.12 6.23
N LEU A 82 -3.08 -2.10 5.52
CA LEU A 82 -3.64 -0.90 6.15
C LEU A 82 -4.90 -1.22 6.97
N ALA A 83 -5.77 -2.11 6.47
CA ALA A 83 -6.95 -2.58 7.16
C ALA A 83 -6.60 -3.37 8.43
N GLU A 84 -5.60 -4.26 8.39
CA GLU A 84 -5.08 -4.95 9.58
C GLU A 84 -4.58 -3.95 10.64
N CYS A 85 -3.84 -2.91 10.23
CA CYS A 85 -3.36 -1.89 11.17
C CYS A 85 -4.49 -1.08 11.80
N LEU A 86 -5.43 -0.57 11.00
CA LEU A 86 -6.59 0.20 11.50
C LEU A 86 -7.55 -0.67 12.31
N GLY A 87 -7.75 -1.93 11.92
CA GLY A 87 -8.57 -2.91 12.64
C GLY A 87 -7.95 -3.28 13.98
N SER A 88 -6.63 -3.41 14.06
CA SER A 88 -5.92 -3.68 15.32
C SER A 88 -6.05 -2.54 16.35
N LEU A 89 -6.33 -1.30 15.90
CA LEU A 89 -6.66 -0.14 16.74
C LEU A 89 -8.17 0.02 17.02
N GLY A 90 -9.01 -0.89 16.50
CA GLY A 90 -10.47 -0.81 16.63
C GLY A 90 -11.12 0.34 15.87
N LEU A 91 -10.44 0.89 14.84
CA LEU A 91 -10.95 2.03 14.06
C LEU A 91 -11.92 1.61 12.96
N LEU A 92 -11.78 0.41 12.40
CA LEU A 92 -12.62 -0.02 11.28
C LEU A 92 -14.06 -0.27 11.73
N PRO A 93 -15.07 0.19 10.95
CA PRO A 93 -16.46 -0.09 11.25
C PRO A 93 -16.80 -1.55 10.93
N ALA A 94 -17.73 -2.12 11.70
CA ALA A 94 -18.17 -3.51 11.52
C ALA A 94 -19.23 -3.70 10.42
N ASP A 95 -19.87 -2.61 9.97
CA ASP A 95 -21.01 -2.63 9.04
C ASP A 95 -20.62 -2.62 7.55
N ARG A 96 -19.36 -2.37 7.21
CA ARG A 96 -18.89 -2.23 5.82
C ARG A 96 -17.44 -2.64 5.62
N SER A 97 -17.13 -3.06 4.39
CA SER A 97 -15.77 -3.46 4.02
C SER A 97 -14.82 -2.26 3.96
N PHE A 98 -13.51 -2.53 4.11
CA PHE A 98 -12.49 -1.50 4.01
C PHE A 98 -12.49 -0.75 2.66
N ASP A 99 -12.85 -1.44 1.57
CA ASP A 99 -12.96 -0.82 0.24
C ASP A 99 -14.14 0.16 0.12
N HIS A 100 -15.19 0.02 0.95
CA HIS A 100 -16.29 0.99 0.99
C HIS A 100 -15.81 2.36 1.45
N LEU A 101 -14.82 2.41 2.37
CA LEU A 101 -14.39 3.66 3.01
C LEU A 101 -13.72 4.65 2.03
N PHE A 102 -13.35 4.21 0.82
CA PHE A 102 -12.79 5.09 -0.21
C PHE A 102 -13.85 5.83 -1.04
N ARG A 103 -15.12 5.38 -1.01
CA ARG A 103 -16.21 5.92 -1.84
C ARG A 103 -16.61 7.33 -1.44
N ALA A 104 -17.21 8.08 -2.36
CA ALA A 104 -17.73 9.42 -2.08
C ALA A 104 -18.86 9.45 -1.03
N SER A 105 -19.52 8.31 -0.80
CA SER A 105 -20.61 8.14 0.17
C SER A 105 -20.14 7.88 1.61
N GLU A 106 -18.84 7.67 1.85
CA GLU A 106 -18.32 7.40 3.19
C GLU A 106 -18.43 8.66 4.08
N PRO A 107 -19.15 8.62 5.22
CA PRO A 107 -19.42 9.82 6.01
C PRO A 107 -18.33 10.17 7.03
N ASP A 108 -17.57 9.18 7.53
CA ASP A 108 -16.74 9.30 8.74
C ASP A 108 -15.24 9.17 8.47
N PHE A 109 -14.84 8.53 7.38
CA PHE A 109 -13.44 8.44 6.96
C PHE A 109 -13.11 9.37 5.79
N ALA A 110 -11.89 9.89 5.80
CA ALA A 110 -11.24 10.51 4.66
C ALA A 110 -9.84 9.92 4.46
N PHE A 111 -9.35 9.94 3.23
CA PHE A 111 -8.10 9.30 2.86
C PHE A 111 -7.26 10.17 1.92
N GLY A 112 -5.94 10.01 2.02
CA GLY A 112 -5.02 10.52 1.02
C GLY A 112 -3.57 10.38 1.43
N SER A 113 -2.80 11.44 1.20
CA SER A 113 -1.36 11.46 1.46
C SER A 113 -0.95 12.80 2.07
N LEU A 114 0.05 12.78 2.96
CA LEU A 114 0.64 13.98 3.58
C LEU A 114 1.13 14.94 2.49
N ILE A 115 1.86 14.40 1.50
CA ILE A 115 2.15 15.06 0.24
C ILE A 115 1.12 14.58 -0.77
N ARG A 116 0.24 15.46 -1.24
CA ARG A 116 -0.88 15.06 -2.12
C ARG A 116 -0.39 14.62 -3.50
N CYS A 117 0.70 15.21 -3.99
CA CYS A 117 1.36 14.83 -5.25
C CYS A 117 2.20 13.55 -5.10
N SER A 118 2.64 12.96 -6.22
CA SER A 118 3.57 11.83 -6.18
C SER A 118 4.99 12.33 -6.02
N VAL A 119 5.77 11.65 -5.18
CA VAL A 119 7.19 11.97 -4.95
C VAL A 119 8.02 10.75 -5.27
N SER A 120 9.05 10.95 -6.10
CA SER A 120 10.12 10.00 -6.38
C SER A 120 11.47 10.63 -6.08
N HIS A 121 12.48 9.80 -5.84
CA HIS A 121 13.88 10.22 -5.82
C HIS A 121 14.70 9.23 -6.64
N LEU A 122 15.58 9.73 -7.50
CA LEU A 122 16.53 9.00 -8.32
C LEU A 122 17.85 8.88 -7.55
N PRO A 123 18.20 7.71 -6.98
CA PRO A 123 19.48 7.55 -6.27
C PRO A 123 20.66 7.72 -7.24
N ALA A 124 21.76 8.29 -6.75
CA ALA A 124 22.99 8.39 -7.53
C ALA A 124 23.44 7.01 -8.05
N GLY A 125 23.72 6.91 -9.35
CA GLY A 125 24.07 5.64 -10.01
C GLY A 125 22.89 4.71 -10.31
N SER A 126 21.64 5.20 -10.29
CA SER A 126 20.46 4.43 -10.69
C SER A 126 19.68 5.12 -11.80
N ASP A 127 19.28 4.37 -12.83
CA ASP A 127 18.43 4.85 -13.94
C ASP A 127 16.93 4.82 -13.60
N LYS A 128 16.54 4.49 -12.36
CA LYS A 128 15.14 4.24 -11.99
C LYS A 128 14.73 4.99 -10.72
N PRO A 129 13.76 5.91 -10.80
CA PRO A 129 13.26 6.60 -9.61
C PRO A 129 12.71 5.62 -8.58
N SER A 130 13.17 5.74 -7.34
CA SER A 130 12.58 5.05 -6.21
C SER A 130 11.27 5.74 -5.81
N LYS A 131 10.35 4.95 -5.21
CA LYS A 131 9.18 5.42 -4.44
C LYS A 131 9.10 4.69 -3.08
N SER A 132 10.25 4.37 -2.48
CA SER A 132 10.42 3.57 -1.25
C SER A 132 10.31 4.38 0.05
N GLY A 133 10.33 3.68 1.20
CA GLY A 133 10.36 4.32 2.53
C GLY A 133 11.62 5.14 2.83
N GLU A 134 12.73 4.90 2.12
CA GLU A 134 13.98 5.67 2.27
C GLU A 134 13.79 7.14 1.89
N ILE A 135 12.86 7.40 0.97
CA ILE A 135 12.48 8.74 0.50
C ILE A 135 11.82 9.55 1.61
N ILE A 136 11.13 8.90 2.54
CA ILE A 136 10.52 9.56 3.69
C ILE A 136 11.60 10.23 4.53
N LYS A 137 12.68 9.50 4.84
CA LYS A 137 13.85 10.01 5.57
C LYS A 137 14.65 11.03 4.75
N ALA A 138 14.81 10.80 3.44
CA ALA A 138 15.54 11.74 2.58
C ALA A 138 14.79 13.08 2.42
N LEU A 139 13.46 13.07 2.26
CA LEU A 139 12.66 14.29 2.12
C LEU A 139 12.48 15.02 3.47
N ALA A 140 12.37 14.27 4.57
CA ALA A 140 12.37 14.86 5.93
C ALA A 140 13.59 15.77 6.15
N ASN A 141 14.75 15.37 5.62
CA ASN A 141 16.04 16.06 5.73
C ASN A 141 16.40 16.96 4.52
N ARG A 142 15.51 17.13 3.54
CA ARG A 142 15.77 17.95 2.34
C ARG A 142 15.85 19.44 2.71
N ARG A 143 16.91 20.13 2.25
CA ARG A 143 17.22 21.54 2.58
C ARG A 143 17.46 22.44 1.36
N ASP A 144 16.95 22.07 0.19
CA ASP A 144 17.10 22.86 -1.06
C ASP A 144 16.03 23.95 -1.25
N GLY A 145 15.37 24.38 -0.16
CA GLY A 145 14.31 25.39 -0.19
C GLY A 145 12.91 24.86 -0.56
N THR A 146 12.77 23.63 -1.05
CA THR A 146 11.48 23.10 -1.54
C THR A 146 10.73 22.24 -0.50
N ASP A 147 9.97 22.86 0.41
CA ASP A 147 9.17 22.12 1.41
C ASP A 147 7.80 21.65 0.85
N TRP A 148 7.80 20.70 -0.09
CA TRP A 148 6.59 20.12 -0.69
C TRP A 148 5.62 19.54 0.35
N ALA A 149 6.14 18.99 1.44
CA ALA A 149 5.35 18.51 2.56
C ALA A 149 4.75 19.68 3.35
N GLY A 150 5.53 20.71 3.67
CA GLY A 150 5.05 21.95 4.29
C GLY A 150 3.91 22.61 3.49
N ASN A 151 4.04 22.71 2.16
CA ASN A 151 3.00 23.23 1.27
C ASN A 151 1.67 22.47 1.36
N CYS A 152 1.71 21.14 1.56
CA CYS A 152 0.53 20.31 1.71
C CYS A 152 -0.03 20.34 3.14
N VAL A 153 0.84 20.36 4.17
CA VAL A 153 0.43 20.51 5.58
C VAL A 153 -0.29 21.85 5.77
N ASP A 154 0.25 22.92 5.19
CA ASP A 154 -0.38 24.25 5.21
C ASP A 154 -1.71 24.29 4.45
N ALA A 155 -1.78 23.71 3.25
CA ALA A 155 -3.00 23.71 2.45
C ALA A 155 -4.13 22.81 3.00
N PHE A 156 -3.79 21.73 3.71
CA PHE A 156 -4.77 20.66 4.02
C PHE A 156 -4.86 20.27 5.51
N LEU A 157 -3.97 20.75 6.40
CA LEU A 157 -3.98 20.45 7.84
C LEU A 157 -4.00 21.69 8.76
N ARG A 158 -3.86 22.92 8.19
CA ARG A 158 -4.06 24.19 8.91
C ARG A 158 -5.52 24.32 9.38
N ASP A 159 -6.44 24.28 8.44
CA ASP A 159 -7.86 24.47 8.68
C ASP A 159 -8.60 23.14 8.47
N LEU A 160 -8.96 22.50 9.58
CA LEU A 160 -9.51 21.15 9.59
C LEU A 160 -11.00 21.12 10.00
N PRO A 161 -11.81 20.21 9.45
CA PRO A 161 -13.26 20.18 9.69
C PRO A 161 -13.65 20.02 11.17
N PRO A 162 -14.81 20.55 11.59
CA PRO A 162 -15.23 20.52 12.99
C PRO A 162 -15.54 19.12 13.52
N ARG A 163 -15.88 18.14 12.67
CA ARG A 163 -16.05 16.73 13.08
C ARG A 163 -14.74 15.94 13.22
N LEU A 164 -13.63 16.39 12.63
CA LEU A 164 -12.37 15.66 12.67
C LEU A 164 -11.82 15.60 14.11
N ARG A 165 -11.40 14.40 14.53
CA ARG A 165 -10.80 14.13 15.85
C ARG A 165 -9.48 13.37 15.76
N LEU A 166 -9.31 12.52 14.75
CA LEU A 166 -8.13 11.67 14.60
C LEU A 166 -7.53 11.78 13.20
N VAL A 167 -6.21 12.01 13.14
CA VAL A 167 -5.41 11.89 11.92
C VAL A 167 -4.45 10.71 12.09
N VAL A 168 -4.53 9.71 11.22
CA VAL A 168 -3.63 8.55 11.22
C VAL A 168 -2.59 8.74 10.12
N LEU A 169 -1.31 8.76 10.48
CA LEU A 169 -0.19 8.84 9.54
C LEU A 169 0.52 7.49 9.41
N MET A 170 0.83 7.09 8.19
CA MET A 170 1.53 5.84 7.91
C MET A 170 3.04 6.02 7.97
N SER A 171 3.71 5.11 8.69
CA SER A 171 5.08 5.16 9.19
C SER A 171 5.19 5.77 10.59
N ASN A 172 5.87 5.02 11.46
CA ASN A 172 6.20 5.32 12.85
C ASN A 172 7.72 5.35 13.08
N GLU A 173 8.52 5.45 12.01
CA GLU A 173 9.96 5.69 12.07
C GLU A 173 10.23 7.09 12.65
N ASP A 174 11.19 7.20 13.56
CA ASP A 174 11.35 8.37 14.43
C ASP A 174 11.52 9.66 13.65
N ASP A 175 12.50 9.71 12.73
CA ASP A 175 12.75 10.86 11.84
C ASP A 175 11.51 11.36 11.09
N TYR A 176 10.56 10.46 10.79
CA TYR A 176 9.31 10.82 10.12
C TYR A 176 8.26 11.38 11.08
N VAL A 177 8.15 10.84 12.30
CA VAL A 177 7.28 11.39 13.34
C VAL A 177 7.74 12.82 13.67
N GLU A 178 9.04 13.02 13.88
CA GLU A 178 9.64 14.34 14.13
C GLU A 178 9.34 15.32 12.99
N ALA A 179 9.65 14.91 11.74
CA ALA A 179 9.44 15.73 10.55
C ALA A 179 7.96 16.08 10.27
N CYS A 180 7.01 15.27 10.76
CA CYS A 180 5.59 15.55 10.72
C CYS A 180 5.15 16.47 11.87
N PHE A 181 5.60 16.21 13.09
CA PHE A 181 5.33 17.04 14.27
C PHE A 181 5.74 18.49 14.02
N ASP A 182 6.97 18.72 13.55
CA ASP A 182 7.50 20.05 13.27
C ASP A 182 6.66 20.80 12.24
N ARG A 183 6.29 20.14 11.13
CA ARG A 183 5.50 20.74 10.06
C ARG A 183 4.07 21.03 10.49
N VAL A 184 3.43 20.13 11.22
CA VAL A 184 2.07 20.35 11.75
C VAL A 184 2.09 21.44 12.83
N GLY A 185 3.12 21.50 13.68
CA GLY A 185 3.30 22.53 14.70
C GLY A 185 3.34 23.95 14.13
N ARG A 186 3.97 24.15 12.97
CA ARG A 186 3.98 25.46 12.25
C ARG A 186 2.58 25.98 11.89
N VAL A 187 1.59 25.10 11.71
CA VAL A 187 0.22 25.46 11.32
C VAL A 187 -0.81 25.22 12.43
N ARG A 188 -0.42 24.53 13.51
CA ARG A 188 -1.23 24.26 14.70
C ARG A 188 -0.43 24.62 15.96
N PRO A 189 -0.38 25.90 16.38
CA PRO A 189 0.55 26.36 17.43
C PRO A 189 0.27 25.81 18.84
N ARG A 190 -0.86 25.15 19.07
CA ARG A 190 -1.19 24.46 20.34
C ARG A 190 -0.80 22.98 20.36
N LEU A 191 -0.10 22.48 19.33
CA LEU A 191 0.30 21.07 19.23
C LEU A 191 1.26 20.69 20.36
N ARG A 192 0.97 19.58 21.04
CA ARG A 192 1.77 19.01 22.13
C ARG A 192 2.00 17.53 21.89
N ARG A 193 3.16 17.01 22.29
CA ARG A 193 3.44 15.57 22.24
C ARG A 193 2.67 14.85 23.33
N ILE A 194 2.10 13.70 22.97
CA ILE A 194 1.49 12.74 23.89
C ILE A 194 2.52 11.65 24.20
N ASN A 195 3.18 11.12 23.17
CA ASN A 195 4.21 10.08 23.27
C ASN A 195 5.06 10.02 21.98
N GLU A 196 5.93 9.02 21.85
CA GLU A 196 6.83 8.81 20.70
C GLU A 196 6.16 8.71 19.32
N VAL A 197 4.85 8.42 19.25
CA VAL A 197 4.12 8.22 17.99
C VAL A 197 2.82 9.03 17.91
N ALA A 198 2.58 9.93 18.87
CA ALA A 198 1.34 10.70 18.91
C ALA A 198 1.51 12.10 19.52
N TYR A 199 0.74 13.02 18.97
CA TYR A 199 0.70 14.43 19.37
C TYR A 199 -0.67 15.02 19.06
N ALA A 200 -1.11 16.03 19.80
CA ALA A 200 -2.45 16.59 19.66
C ALA A 200 -2.50 18.10 19.91
N ASP A 201 -3.51 18.76 19.37
CA ASP A 201 -4.02 20.02 19.93
C ASP A 201 -5.30 19.73 20.75
N ASP A 202 -5.97 20.78 21.22
CA ASP A 202 -7.18 20.67 22.07
C ASP A 202 -8.38 19.97 21.40
N ARG A 203 -8.30 19.59 20.11
CA ARG A 203 -9.40 18.94 19.36
C ARG A 203 -8.95 17.72 18.56
N ILE A 204 -7.75 17.72 18.00
CA ILE A 204 -7.30 16.73 17.01
C ILE A 204 -6.04 16.03 17.51
N THR A 205 -6.12 14.70 17.59
CA THR A 205 -4.96 13.84 17.82
C THR A 205 -4.41 13.32 16.50
N PHE A 206 -3.09 13.35 16.36
CA PHE A 206 -2.34 12.77 15.27
C PHE A 206 -1.63 11.52 15.81
N VAL A 207 -1.75 10.38 15.11
CA VAL A 207 -1.19 9.09 15.52
C VAL A 207 -0.45 8.44 14.37
N HIS A 208 0.78 8.00 14.62
CA HIS A 208 1.63 7.30 13.66
C HIS A 208 1.54 5.78 13.83
N ILE A 209 1.26 5.08 12.73
CA ILE A 209 1.16 3.62 12.68
C ILE A 209 2.32 3.01 11.89
N ALA A 210 2.57 1.70 12.05
CA ALA A 210 3.57 1.01 11.26
C ALA A 210 3.33 1.17 9.75
N HIS A 211 4.41 1.34 8.99
CA HIS A 211 4.35 1.51 7.55
C HIS A 211 3.82 0.24 6.86
N CYS A 212 2.73 0.36 6.09
CA CYS A 212 2.02 -0.80 5.53
C CYS A 212 2.51 -1.23 4.12
N SER A 213 3.71 -0.81 3.69
CA SER A 213 4.28 -1.28 2.42
C SER A 213 4.75 -2.74 2.51
N GLY A 214 4.93 -3.39 1.36
CA GLY A 214 5.51 -4.73 1.28
C GLY A 214 6.99 -4.81 1.71
N THR A 215 7.65 -3.68 1.99
CA THR A 215 9.04 -3.64 2.48
C THR A 215 9.14 -3.60 4.00
N SER A 216 8.00 -3.46 4.72
CA SER A 216 7.95 -3.23 6.16
C SER A 216 7.14 -4.31 6.91
N ILE A 217 6.86 -5.45 6.27
CA ILE A 217 5.95 -6.51 6.76
C ILE A 217 6.35 -7.02 8.15
N SER A 218 7.64 -7.26 8.40
CA SER A 218 8.10 -7.77 9.71
C SER A 218 7.93 -6.75 10.85
N HIS A 219 8.11 -5.46 10.57
CA HIS A 219 7.84 -4.38 11.54
C HIS A 219 6.33 -4.28 11.80
N GLN A 220 5.53 -4.33 10.74
CA GLN A 220 4.08 -4.26 10.81
C GLN A 220 3.47 -5.45 11.58
N GLN A 221 3.94 -6.68 11.36
CA GLN A 221 3.47 -7.86 12.09
C GLN A 221 3.77 -7.76 13.59
N LYS A 222 4.97 -7.31 13.96
CA LYS A 222 5.34 -7.04 15.37
C LYS A 222 4.47 -5.95 16.00
N TRP A 223 4.13 -4.91 15.23
CA TRP A 223 3.26 -3.81 15.63
C TRP A 223 1.82 -4.30 15.86
N ILE A 224 1.20 -4.97 14.88
CA ILE A 224 -0.17 -5.54 14.98
C ILE A 224 -0.27 -6.49 16.18
N ALA A 225 0.70 -7.39 16.34
CA ALA A 225 0.75 -8.37 17.43
C ALA A 225 1.09 -7.76 18.80
N ARG A 226 1.39 -6.44 18.88
CA ARG A 226 1.87 -5.75 20.10
C ARG A 226 3.04 -6.48 20.77
N ALA A 227 3.90 -7.09 19.96
CA ALA A 227 5.00 -7.96 20.38
C ALA A 227 6.02 -7.23 21.28
N ALA A 228 6.89 -7.98 21.96
CA ALA A 228 7.95 -7.38 22.77
C ALA A 228 8.90 -6.51 21.90
N GLY A 229 9.25 -5.33 22.41
CA GLY A 229 10.17 -4.38 21.79
C GLY A 229 9.52 -3.32 20.89
N ARG A 230 10.38 -2.39 20.42
CA ARG A 230 10.03 -1.06 19.87
C ARG A 230 8.76 -0.98 19.02
N GLN A 231 8.52 -1.92 18.11
CA GLN A 231 7.34 -1.88 17.24
C GLN A 231 6.03 -2.21 17.97
N GLY A 232 6.01 -3.18 18.89
CA GLY A 232 4.82 -3.45 19.69
C GLY A 232 4.63 -2.44 20.82
N ASP A 233 5.70 -1.86 21.35
CA ASP A 233 5.64 -0.75 22.30
C ASP A 233 4.99 0.49 21.64
N LYS A 234 5.45 0.86 20.43
CA LYS A 234 4.82 1.89 19.59
C LYS A 234 3.37 1.57 19.24
N ALA A 235 2.98 0.30 19.10
CA ALA A 235 1.57 -0.06 18.90
C ALA A 235 0.71 0.23 20.13
N ARG A 236 1.21 -0.04 21.34
CA ARG A 236 0.51 0.29 22.60
C ARG A 236 0.41 1.81 22.82
N LEU A 237 1.45 2.56 22.45
CA LEU A 237 1.43 4.03 22.48
C LEU A 237 0.42 4.64 21.48
N ALA A 238 0.31 4.07 20.28
CA ALA A 238 -0.68 4.46 19.29
C ALA A 238 -2.11 4.13 19.76
N ASP A 239 -2.33 2.94 20.31
CA ASP A 239 -3.62 2.49 20.88
C ASP A 239 -4.09 3.43 22.01
N ALA A 240 -3.19 3.81 22.93
CA ALA A 240 -3.49 4.77 23.99
C ALA A 240 -3.89 6.14 23.44
N ALA A 241 -3.19 6.66 22.42
CA ALA A 241 -3.52 7.95 21.80
C ALA A 241 -4.86 7.91 21.03
N VAL A 242 -5.18 6.80 20.37
CA VAL A 242 -6.49 6.57 19.72
C VAL A 242 -7.63 6.61 20.74
N ARG A 243 -7.43 5.97 21.92
CA ARG A 243 -8.41 6.04 23.03
C ARG A 243 -8.58 7.44 23.60
N LEU A 244 -7.49 8.21 23.73
CA LEU A 244 -7.53 9.61 24.16
C LEU A 244 -8.29 10.50 23.17
N ALA A 245 -8.20 10.20 21.87
CA ALA A 245 -8.97 10.86 20.82
C ALA A 245 -10.48 10.50 20.82
N GLY A 246 -10.93 9.68 21.78
CA GLY A 246 -12.32 9.25 21.93
C GLY A 246 -12.73 8.02 21.12
N PHE A 247 -11.80 7.41 20.38
CA PHE A 247 -12.07 6.19 19.62
C PHE A 247 -11.72 4.98 20.47
N ARG A 248 -12.74 4.15 20.76
CA ARG A 248 -12.55 2.87 21.43
C ARG A 248 -12.92 1.76 20.44
N PRO A 249 -12.20 0.63 20.43
CA PRO A 249 -12.72 -0.57 19.79
C PRO A 249 -14.13 -0.84 20.33
N ALA A 250 -15.04 -1.25 19.45
CA ALA A 250 -16.25 -1.92 19.94
C ALA A 250 -15.82 -3.09 20.83
N PRO A 251 -16.47 -3.33 21.97
CA PRO A 251 -16.17 -4.49 22.79
C PRO A 251 -16.43 -5.75 21.95
N THR A 252 -15.35 -6.37 21.46
CA THR A 252 -15.41 -7.74 20.97
C THR A 252 -15.86 -8.57 22.15
N GLU A 253 -17.01 -9.25 22.02
CA GLU A 253 -17.42 -10.27 22.98
C GLU A 253 -16.22 -11.20 23.22
N ALA A 254 -15.95 -11.46 24.50
CA ALA A 254 -14.73 -12.16 24.90
C ALA A 254 -14.59 -13.45 24.10
N ALA A 255 -13.40 -13.69 23.55
CA ALA A 255 -13.13 -14.87 22.74
C ALA A 255 -13.56 -16.13 23.50
N HIS A 256 -14.65 -16.75 23.05
CA HIS A 256 -15.11 -18.01 23.62
C HIS A 256 -13.98 -19.02 23.49
N GLU A 257 -13.48 -19.50 24.63
CA GLU A 257 -12.32 -20.38 24.75
C GLU A 257 -12.66 -21.80 24.29
N THR A 258 -12.96 -21.93 22.99
CA THR A 258 -13.38 -23.19 22.38
C THR A 258 -12.15 -23.97 21.95
N THR A 259 -11.67 -24.84 22.83
CA THR A 259 -10.63 -25.83 22.54
C THR A 259 -11.11 -26.86 21.50
N CYS A 260 -10.94 -26.55 20.23
CA CYS A 260 -11.23 -27.48 19.14
C CYS A 260 -10.18 -28.61 19.06
N LYS A 261 -10.52 -29.78 19.60
CA LYS A 261 -9.88 -31.05 19.24
C LYS A 261 -10.16 -31.38 17.75
N PRO A 262 -9.22 -32.04 17.03
CA PRO A 262 -9.39 -32.31 15.60
C PRO A 262 -10.39 -33.44 15.35
N THR A 263 -11.50 -33.14 14.69
CA THR A 263 -12.44 -34.14 14.16
C THR A 263 -12.28 -34.34 12.65
N THR A 264 -12.43 -35.59 12.22
CA THR A 264 -12.13 -36.06 10.85
C THR A 264 -13.16 -35.59 9.83
N ARG A 265 -12.69 -35.24 8.63
CA ARG A 265 -13.50 -34.75 7.50
C ARG A 265 -14.18 -35.91 6.74
N PRO A 266 -15.51 -35.90 6.53
CA PRO A 266 -16.18 -36.83 5.61
C PRO A 266 -15.84 -36.57 4.14
N LYS A 267 -15.79 -37.65 3.35
CA LYS A 267 -15.41 -37.66 1.92
C LYS A 267 -16.64 -37.39 1.05
N VAL A 268 -16.63 -36.32 0.24
CA VAL A 268 -17.69 -36.01 -0.74
C VAL A 268 -17.25 -36.43 -2.14
N THR A 269 -18.11 -37.15 -2.86
CA THR A 269 -17.92 -37.61 -4.23
C THR A 269 -18.45 -36.59 -5.26
N PRO A 270 -17.84 -36.49 -6.46
CA PRO A 270 -18.30 -35.57 -7.51
C PRO A 270 -19.47 -36.13 -8.33
N ARG A 271 -20.35 -35.24 -8.83
CA ARG A 271 -21.34 -35.55 -9.88
C ARG A 271 -20.84 -35.03 -11.26
N PRO A 272 -21.27 -35.64 -12.38
CA PRO A 272 -20.71 -35.37 -13.70
C PRO A 272 -21.30 -34.11 -14.37
N ALA A 273 -20.59 -33.64 -15.40
CA ALA A 273 -20.96 -32.50 -16.22
C ALA A 273 -22.06 -32.83 -17.25
N SER A 274 -22.72 -31.78 -17.74
CA SER A 274 -23.52 -31.81 -18.97
C SER A 274 -23.01 -30.70 -19.89
N ALA A 275 -22.88 -31.02 -21.18
CA ALA A 275 -22.47 -30.08 -22.22
C ALA A 275 -23.70 -29.43 -22.87
N ASP A 276 -23.54 -28.22 -23.41
CA ASP A 276 -24.32 -27.80 -24.58
C ASP A 276 -23.58 -26.75 -25.43
N THR A 277 -24.13 -26.43 -26.61
CA THR A 277 -23.33 -26.49 -27.84
C THR A 277 -23.52 -25.29 -28.80
N SER A 278 -22.43 -24.55 -29.08
CA SER A 278 -22.19 -23.76 -30.33
C SER A 278 -23.16 -22.61 -30.72
N PRO A 279 -22.87 -21.80 -31.78
CA PRO A 279 -21.61 -21.52 -32.48
C PRO A 279 -21.20 -20.02 -32.47
N SER A 280 -19.98 -19.73 -32.94
CA SER A 280 -19.45 -18.39 -33.25
C SER A 280 -19.27 -18.21 -34.76
N PRO A 281 -19.40 -16.99 -35.32
CA PRO A 281 -18.82 -16.65 -36.61
C PRO A 281 -17.47 -15.91 -36.44
N ALA A 282 -16.64 -15.96 -37.48
CA ALA A 282 -15.33 -15.33 -37.62
C ALA A 282 -14.97 -15.24 -39.12
N PRO A 283 -13.83 -14.66 -39.54
CA PRO A 283 -13.32 -13.32 -39.23
C PRO A 283 -12.98 -12.53 -40.53
N ALA A 284 -12.43 -11.32 -40.42
CA ALA A 284 -11.76 -10.62 -41.52
C ALA A 284 -10.36 -10.10 -41.13
N THR A 285 -9.37 -10.39 -41.98
CA THR A 285 -7.91 -10.12 -41.89
C THR A 285 -7.54 -8.94 -42.81
N THR A 286 -6.46 -8.14 -42.69
CA THR A 286 -5.23 -8.01 -41.83
C THR A 286 -4.60 -6.62 -42.14
N PRO A 287 -3.35 -6.23 -41.77
CA PRO A 287 -2.44 -6.57 -40.65
C PRO A 287 -1.81 -5.33 -39.94
N ALA A 288 -1.17 -5.52 -38.77
CA ALA A 288 0.14 -4.95 -38.33
C ALA A 288 0.24 -4.80 -36.79
N SER A 289 1.44 -4.96 -36.24
CA SER A 289 1.76 -5.10 -34.80
C SER A 289 2.89 -4.11 -34.38
N PRO A 290 3.26 -3.95 -33.09
CA PRO A 290 2.67 -4.52 -31.87
C PRO A 290 2.45 -3.47 -30.74
N SER A 291 1.27 -3.46 -30.10
CA SER A 291 1.01 -2.65 -28.89
C SER A 291 0.73 -3.53 -27.66
N GLY A 292 1.40 -3.24 -26.55
CA GLY A 292 1.31 -4.03 -25.32
C GLY A 292 -0.02 -3.81 -24.60
N GLN A 293 -0.94 -4.77 -24.72
CA GLN A 293 -2.22 -4.73 -24.01
C GLN A 293 -2.05 -5.04 -22.50
N PRO A 294 -2.82 -4.38 -21.61
CA PRO A 294 -2.91 -4.78 -20.21
C PRO A 294 -3.57 -6.17 -20.08
N LEU A 295 -3.07 -6.98 -19.15
CA LEU A 295 -3.59 -8.33 -18.93
C LEU A 295 -4.98 -8.28 -18.24
N PRO A 296 -5.92 -9.19 -18.59
CA PRO A 296 -7.23 -9.26 -17.93
C PRO A 296 -7.13 -9.55 -16.43
N ALA A 297 -8.16 -9.13 -15.69
CA ALA A 297 -8.28 -9.42 -14.25
C ALA A 297 -8.17 -10.93 -13.96
N GLY A 298 -7.49 -11.28 -12.87
CA GLY A 298 -7.26 -12.67 -12.48
C GLY A 298 -6.11 -13.37 -13.22
N ARG A 299 -5.34 -12.68 -14.08
CA ARG A 299 -4.15 -13.23 -14.75
C ARG A 299 -2.86 -12.51 -14.34
N ILE A 300 -1.82 -13.29 -14.03
CA ILE A 300 -0.51 -12.83 -13.56
C ILE A 300 0.61 -13.33 -14.47
N ARG A 301 1.62 -12.49 -14.72
CA ARG A 301 2.77 -12.82 -15.58
C ARG A 301 3.92 -13.34 -14.74
N VAL A 302 4.32 -14.60 -14.95
CA VAL A 302 5.35 -15.31 -14.19
C VAL A 302 6.47 -15.83 -15.10
N PRO A 303 7.72 -15.94 -14.62
CA PRO A 303 8.79 -16.55 -15.39
C PRO A 303 8.57 -18.05 -15.55
N ARG A 304 8.94 -18.58 -16.71
CA ARG A 304 8.91 -19.99 -17.10
C ARG A 304 10.31 -20.48 -17.44
N ALA A 305 10.62 -21.71 -17.03
CA ALA A 305 11.89 -22.38 -17.31
C ALA A 305 11.84 -23.23 -18.59
N LYS A 306 13.00 -23.72 -19.03
CA LYS A 306 13.12 -24.54 -20.27
C LYS A 306 12.21 -25.76 -20.29
N ASP A 307 11.96 -26.37 -19.13
CA ASP A 307 11.12 -27.56 -18.94
C ASP A 307 9.65 -27.22 -18.65
N GLY A 308 9.16 -26.04 -19.07
CA GLY A 308 7.75 -25.65 -19.02
C GLY A 308 7.24 -25.20 -17.65
N SER A 309 7.91 -25.62 -16.59
CA SER A 309 7.63 -25.24 -15.19
C SER A 309 7.74 -23.71 -14.94
N VAL A 310 6.88 -23.20 -14.05
CA VAL A 310 6.71 -21.76 -13.78
C VAL A 310 7.08 -21.39 -12.35
N PHE A 311 7.31 -20.11 -12.06
CA PHE A 311 7.35 -19.61 -10.69
C PHE A 311 5.92 -19.44 -10.15
N HIS A 312 5.57 -20.15 -9.07
CA HIS A 312 4.23 -20.14 -8.47
C HIS A 312 4.27 -20.15 -6.94
N THR A 313 3.14 -19.85 -6.31
CA THR A 313 3.00 -19.72 -4.84
C THR A 313 3.38 -20.98 -4.06
N GLY A 314 3.23 -22.16 -4.67
CA GLY A 314 3.60 -23.45 -4.08
C GLY A 314 5.11 -23.68 -3.91
N LEU A 315 5.96 -22.83 -4.50
CA LEU A 315 7.42 -22.90 -4.34
C LEU A 315 7.95 -22.32 -3.01
N ARG A 316 7.04 -21.89 -2.13
CA ARG A 316 7.38 -21.35 -0.81
C ARG A 316 7.82 -22.49 0.13
N ARG A 317 9.09 -22.53 0.52
CA ARG A 317 9.65 -23.55 1.42
C ARG A 317 10.25 -22.91 2.68
N ALA A 318 9.92 -23.46 3.86
CA ALA A 318 10.33 -22.91 5.16
C ALA A 318 10.06 -21.38 5.25
N GLY A 319 8.82 -20.99 4.93
CA GLY A 319 8.34 -19.61 5.01
C GLY A 319 8.74 -18.67 3.86
N ALA A 320 9.63 -19.09 2.95
CA ALA A 320 10.17 -18.21 1.91
C ALA A 320 10.32 -18.88 0.54
N PHE A 321 10.29 -18.06 -0.51
CA PHE A 321 10.83 -18.35 -1.83
C PHE A 321 12.36 -18.12 -1.78
N GLN A 322 13.13 -18.94 -2.47
CA GLN A 322 14.56 -18.70 -2.70
C GLN A 322 14.77 -18.34 -4.16
N ILE A 323 15.33 -17.17 -4.41
CA ILE A 323 15.56 -16.60 -5.75
C ILE A 323 16.96 -15.99 -5.85
N GLY A 324 17.48 -15.88 -7.06
CA GLY A 324 18.86 -15.43 -7.33
C GLY A 324 19.73 -16.55 -7.91
N PRO A 325 20.87 -16.20 -8.54
CA PRO A 325 21.78 -17.19 -9.10
C PRO A 325 22.48 -18.00 -7.99
N LYS A 326 23.08 -19.13 -8.37
CA LYS A 326 23.75 -20.04 -7.43
C LYS A 326 24.90 -19.32 -6.71
N GLY A 327 24.82 -19.26 -5.38
CA GLY A 327 25.79 -18.56 -4.51
C GLY A 327 25.30 -17.18 -4.04
N GLU A 328 24.25 -16.63 -4.65
CA GLU A 328 23.70 -15.30 -4.35
C GLU A 328 22.18 -15.38 -4.02
N GLU A 329 21.70 -16.54 -3.55
CA GLU A 329 20.27 -16.74 -3.30
C GLU A 329 19.74 -15.92 -2.13
N VAL A 330 18.76 -15.07 -2.39
CA VAL A 330 18.01 -14.34 -1.36
C VAL A 330 16.73 -15.09 -0.96
N ARG A 331 16.42 -15.07 0.33
CA ARG A 331 15.15 -15.57 0.89
C ARG A 331 14.11 -14.46 0.88
N VAL A 332 12.95 -14.71 0.30
CA VAL A 332 11.86 -13.74 0.15
C VAL A 332 10.55 -14.37 0.64
N ASP A 333 9.90 -13.79 1.64
CA ASP A 333 8.71 -14.36 2.28
C ASP A 333 7.42 -14.24 1.43
N SER A 334 7.33 -13.22 0.59
CA SER A 334 6.19 -12.87 -0.26
C SER A 334 6.39 -13.30 -1.72
N PHE A 335 5.34 -13.90 -2.31
CA PHE A 335 5.32 -14.33 -3.72
C PHE A 335 5.46 -13.13 -4.67
N ASP A 336 4.67 -12.07 -4.45
CA ASP A 336 4.72 -10.84 -5.24
C ASP A 336 6.10 -10.19 -5.17
N ARG A 337 6.71 -10.14 -3.97
CA ARG A 337 8.05 -9.59 -3.80
C ARG A 337 9.11 -10.42 -4.51
N ALA A 338 8.97 -11.75 -4.48
CA ALA A 338 9.87 -12.64 -5.20
C ALA A 338 9.71 -12.47 -6.72
N LEU A 339 8.48 -12.33 -7.21
CA LEU A 339 8.17 -12.06 -8.61
C LEU A 339 8.70 -10.69 -9.08
N ASP A 340 8.53 -9.64 -8.28
CA ASP A 340 9.10 -8.30 -8.51
C ASP A 340 10.63 -8.33 -8.62
N LEU A 341 11.29 -9.16 -7.80
CA LEU A 341 12.74 -9.30 -7.80
C LEU A 341 13.21 -10.14 -9.01
N LEU A 342 12.52 -11.25 -9.33
CA LEU A 342 12.75 -12.04 -10.54
C LEU A 342 12.60 -11.19 -11.81
N ALA A 343 11.62 -10.29 -11.85
CA ALA A 343 11.39 -9.36 -12.97
C ALA A 343 12.48 -8.28 -13.12
N ARG A 344 13.30 -8.05 -12.09
CA ARG A 344 14.44 -7.11 -12.12
C ARG A 344 15.76 -7.79 -12.47
N MET A 345 15.86 -9.11 -12.37
CA MET A 345 17.06 -9.86 -12.73
C MET A 345 17.21 -9.90 -14.26
N ARG A 346 18.44 -9.74 -14.77
CA ARG A 346 18.76 -9.93 -16.21
C ARG A 346 18.31 -11.31 -16.71
N LYS A 347 18.39 -12.32 -15.85
CA LYS A 347 17.76 -13.63 -16.02
C LYS A 347 17.14 -14.05 -14.68
N PRO A 348 15.84 -14.37 -14.59
CA PRO A 348 15.22 -14.79 -13.34
C PRO A 348 15.73 -16.17 -12.91
N TYR A 349 16.07 -16.33 -11.64
CA TYR A 349 16.50 -17.61 -11.05
C TYR A 349 15.72 -17.90 -9.77
N TRP A 350 15.19 -19.12 -9.61
CA TRP A 350 14.46 -19.53 -8.41
C TRP A 350 14.67 -21.00 -8.06
N ARG A 351 14.38 -21.39 -6.82
CA ARG A 351 14.40 -22.80 -6.39
C ARG A 351 13.04 -23.48 -6.50
N ARG A 352 13.05 -24.74 -6.90
CA ARG A 352 11.89 -25.65 -6.96
C ARG A 352 12.34 -27.11 -6.86
N PRO A 353 11.45 -28.09 -6.57
CA PRO A 353 11.79 -29.51 -6.70
C PRO A 353 11.98 -29.92 -8.18
N ASN A 354 12.82 -30.91 -8.44
CA ASN A 354 12.81 -31.69 -9.68
C ASN A 354 11.80 -32.86 -9.55
N ALA A 355 11.72 -33.72 -10.58
CA ALA A 355 10.83 -34.89 -10.58
C ALA A 355 11.10 -35.91 -9.45
N GLU A 356 12.29 -35.88 -8.84
CA GLU A 356 12.69 -36.72 -7.70
C GLU A 356 12.41 -36.03 -6.34
N GLY A 357 11.86 -34.81 -6.34
CA GLY A 357 11.67 -33.99 -5.14
C GLY A 357 12.92 -33.20 -4.70
N ASN A 358 14.05 -33.32 -5.38
CA ASN A 358 15.31 -32.65 -5.05
C ASN A 358 15.26 -31.15 -5.43
N TRP A 359 15.59 -30.24 -4.51
CA TRP A 359 15.41 -28.79 -4.71
C TRP A 359 16.61 -28.12 -5.39
N GLY A 360 16.55 -27.97 -6.71
CA GLY A 360 17.53 -27.24 -7.53
C GLY A 360 17.18 -25.76 -7.73
N ILE A 361 18.16 -24.99 -8.25
CA ILE A 361 17.92 -23.67 -8.86
C ILE A 361 17.60 -23.90 -10.33
N VAL A 362 16.60 -23.20 -10.85
CA VAL A 362 16.31 -23.10 -12.27
C VAL A 362 16.52 -21.68 -12.78
N ALA A 363 16.79 -21.53 -14.07
CA ALA A 363 16.78 -20.25 -14.77
C ALA A 363 15.53 -20.14 -15.65
N GLY A 364 14.80 -19.03 -15.55
CA GLY A 364 13.71 -18.73 -16.48
C GLY A 364 14.25 -18.26 -17.83
N ASN A 365 13.61 -18.70 -18.90
CA ASN A 365 13.95 -18.33 -20.28
C ASN A 365 12.90 -17.40 -20.90
N ASP A 366 11.65 -17.51 -20.48
CA ASP A 366 10.53 -16.73 -20.99
C ASP A 366 9.53 -16.37 -19.87
N TRP A 367 8.48 -15.62 -20.22
CA TRP A 367 7.47 -15.14 -19.29
C TRP A 367 6.08 -15.46 -19.81
N VAL A 368 5.30 -16.18 -19.01
CA VAL A 368 3.95 -16.62 -19.36
C VAL A 368 2.90 -15.98 -18.47
N THR A 369 1.70 -15.81 -19.02
CA THR A 369 0.54 -15.37 -18.27
C THR A 369 -0.21 -16.60 -17.75
N VAL A 370 -0.33 -16.73 -16.44
CA VAL A 370 -1.09 -17.78 -15.74
C VAL A 370 -2.25 -17.16 -14.96
N GLU A 371 -3.21 -17.95 -14.51
CA GLU A 371 -4.24 -17.44 -13.59
C GLU A 371 -3.66 -17.18 -12.20
N ALA A 372 -4.20 -16.19 -11.47
CA ALA A 372 -3.68 -15.71 -10.18
C ALA A 372 -3.72 -16.77 -9.06
N LYS A 373 -4.45 -17.87 -9.27
CA LYS A 373 -4.21 -19.16 -8.61
C LYS A 373 -3.55 -20.10 -9.62
N PRO A 374 -2.21 -20.09 -9.76
CA PRO A 374 -1.54 -21.17 -10.46
C PRO A 374 -1.75 -22.46 -9.67
N ALA A 375 -2.58 -23.36 -10.21
CA ALA A 375 -2.71 -24.71 -9.68
C ALA A 375 -1.33 -25.37 -9.65
N SER A 376 -1.08 -26.17 -8.62
CA SER A 376 0.10 -27.02 -8.54
C SER A 376 -0.01 -28.14 -9.56
N THR A 377 0.44 -27.89 -10.79
CA THR A 377 0.72 -28.96 -11.75
C THR A 377 2.02 -29.64 -11.32
N LEU A 378 1.95 -30.97 -11.18
CA LEU A 378 3.06 -31.85 -10.78
C LEU A 378 4.22 -31.81 -11.79
#